data_AF-A0A2G2YAF1-F1
#
_entry.id   AF-A0A2G2YAF1-F1
#
_cell.length_a   1.000
_cell.length_b   1.000
_cell.length_c   1.000
_cell.angle_alpha   90.00
_cell.angle_beta   90.00
_cell.angle_gamma   90.00
#
_symmetry.space_group_name_H-M   'P 1'
#
loop_
_entity.id
_entity.type
_entity.pdbx_description
1 polymer ?
#
loop_
_entity_poly.entity_id
_entity_poly.type
_entity_poly.pdbx_seq_one_letter_code
_entity_poly.pdbx_strand_id
1 'polypeptide(L)'
;MTEEEAIRVGGTNPSHSTKDLYYSIAAGNYPEWKLFIQIMDPEDVDKFDFDPLDVTKIWPEDILPLMPVGRLVLNSNIDNFFAENEQLAFNPGHIVPGIYYSEDKLLQTRIFAYADTQRHRIGLNYMQLLVNAPKCAHQNNHRDGAMNFMHRDEEVDYLPSRFDPCRPAEQYPIPSCVLTGRRQMCVIPKENNFKQAGERYRSWAPDRMNLGPSMISSPNVLLKRKKIKKEKGEVAMLVSHDSKASSSKGPRKFEISNNHTFKKGQANKKHDVPINSWWFDSEATAHVAISWQEFKNKRLCLALDDRGNSSRA
;
A
#
# COMPACT_ATOMS: atom_id res chain seq x y z
N MET A 1 -19.00 6.71 1.73
CA MET A 1 -19.38 7.49 2.91
C MET A 1 -19.15 8.97 2.60
N THR A 2 -20.17 9.82 2.74
CA THR A 2 -20.00 11.27 2.59
C THR A 2 -19.26 11.85 3.81
N GLU A 3 -18.77 13.09 3.73
CA GLU A 3 -18.08 13.74 4.85
C GLU A 3 -18.96 13.83 6.11
N GLU A 4 -20.23 14.20 5.94
CA GLU A 4 -21.20 14.29 7.03
C GLU A 4 -21.46 12.92 7.68
N GLU A 5 -21.57 11.87 6.87
CA GLU A 5 -21.68 10.50 7.35
C GLU A 5 -20.42 10.07 8.10
N ALA A 6 -19.24 10.42 7.59
CA ALA A 6 -17.96 10.10 8.22
C ALA A 6 -17.82 10.74 9.59
N ILE A 7 -18.19 12.02 9.72
CA ILE A 7 -18.18 12.74 11.01
C ILE A 7 -19.15 12.08 11.99
N ARG A 8 -20.36 11.73 11.54
CA ARG A 8 -21.37 11.09 12.38
C ARG A 8 -20.94 9.69 12.82
N VAL A 9 -20.48 8.85 11.90
CA VAL A 9 -20.06 7.47 12.19
C VAL A 9 -18.79 7.48 13.04
N GLY A 10 -17.79 8.28 12.69
CA GLY A 10 -16.55 8.40 13.48
C GLY A 10 -16.79 8.96 14.88
N GLY A 11 -17.73 9.89 15.05
CA GLY A 11 -18.11 10.41 16.37
C GLY A 11 -18.89 9.43 17.24
N THR A 12 -19.63 8.51 16.63
CA THR A 12 -20.45 7.52 17.37
C THR A 12 -19.69 6.22 17.64
N ASN A 13 -18.87 5.76 16.71
CA ASN A 13 -18.06 4.56 16.85
C ASN A 13 -16.74 4.68 16.07
N PRO A 14 -15.62 5.00 16.75
CA PRO A 14 -14.32 5.11 16.08
C PRO A 14 -13.83 3.78 15.51
N SER A 15 -14.30 2.64 16.02
CA SER A 15 -13.91 1.30 15.58
C SER A 15 -14.96 0.64 14.66
N HIS A 16 -15.74 1.44 13.93
CA HIS A 16 -16.86 0.93 13.11
C HIS A 16 -16.44 -0.13 12.09
N SER A 17 -15.30 0.05 11.40
CA SER A 17 -14.83 -0.91 10.38
C SER A 17 -14.39 -2.24 11.00
N THR A 18 -13.65 -2.22 12.11
CA THR A 18 -13.27 -3.43 12.85
C THR A 18 -14.51 -4.18 13.35
N LYS A 19 -15.49 -3.42 13.87
CA LYS A 19 -16.77 -3.94 14.36
C LYS A 19 -17.56 -4.61 13.23
N ASP A 20 -17.64 -3.94 12.08
CA ASP A 20 -18.36 -4.42 10.88
C ASP A 20 -17.78 -5.74 10.36
N LEU A 21 -16.45 -5.83 10.20
CA LEU A 21 -15.78 -7.05 9.76
C LEU A 21 -16.03 -8.21 10.73
N TYR A 22 -15.84 -7.97 12.03
CA TYR A 22 -16.00 -9.00 13.05
C TYR A 22 -17.43 -9.56 13.09
N TYR A 23 -18.45 -8.69 13.07
CA TYR A 23 -19.85 -9.13 13.09
C TYR A 23 -20.30 -9.75 11.78
N SER A 24 -19.78 -9.29 10.64
CA SER A 24 -20.07 -9.92 9.35
C SER A 24 -19.63 -11.37 9.33
N ILE A 25 -18.40 -11.65 9.79
CA ILE A 25 -17.89 -13.02 9.90
C ILE A 25 -18.68 -13.83 10.94
N ALA A 26 -18.98 -13.25 12.11
CA ALA A 26 -19.74 -13.92 13.17
C ALA A 26 -21.17 -14.27 12.75
N ALA A 27 -21.78 -13.47 11.86
CA ALA A 27 -23.11 -13.71 11.30
C ALA A 27 -23.10 -14.70 10.12
N GLY A 28 -21.94 -15.20 9.69
CA GLY A 28 -21.80 -16.07 8.51
C GLY A 28 -21.81 -15.31 7.17
N ASN A 29 -21.80 -13.98 7.21
CA ASN A 29 -21.73 -13.12 6.03
C ASN A 29 -20.25 -12.87 5.68
N TYR A 30 -19.60 -13.89 5.12
CA TYR A 30 -18.16 -13.83 4.85
C TYR A 30 -17.83 -12.88 3.70
N PRO A 31 -17.00 -11.85 3.93
CA PRO A 31 -16.57 -10.98 2.86
C PRO A 31 -15.59 -11.71 1.94
N GLU A 32 -15.69 -11.42 0.64
CA GLU A 32 -14.92 -12.06 -0.41
C GLU A 32 -14.34 -11.07 -1.42
N TRP A 33 -13.16 -11.38 -1.94
CA TRP A 33 -12.46 -10.60 -2.96
C TRP A 33 -12.04 -11.50 -4.11
N LYS A 34 -12.25 -11.04 -5.34
CA LYS A 34 -11.73 -11.69 -6.55
C LYS A 34 -10.34 -11.14 -6.84
N LEU A 35 -9.37 -12.03 -6.97
CA LEU A 35 -8.00 -11.67 -7.31
C LEU A 35 -7.86 -11.61 -8.84
N PHE A 36 -7.36 -10.47 -9.33
CA PHE A 36 -7.00 -10.27 -10.72
C PHE A 36 -5.53 -9.92 -10.86
N ILE A 37 -4.97 -10.18 -12.03
CA ILE A 37 -3.60 -9.81 -12.40
C ILE A 37 -3.57 -9.13 -13.76
N GLN A 38 -2.59 -8.25 -13.95
CA GLN A 38 -2.22 -7.74 -15.27
C GLN A 38 -0.83 -8.26 -15.63
N ILE A 39 -0.67 -8.69 -16.88
CA ILE A 39 0.58 -9.26 -17.40
C ILE A 39 1.14 -8.30 -18.45
N MET A 40 2.39 -7.87 -18.28
CA MET A 40 3.11 -7.04 -19.25
C MET A 40 4.37 -7.77 -19.73
N ASP A 41 4.66 -7.70 -21.03
CA ASP A 41 5.95 -8.15 -21.55
C ASP A 41 7.04 -7.09 -21.25
N PRO A 42 8.25 -7.44 -20.76
CA PRO A 42 9.35 -6.52 -20.55
C PRO A 42 9.69 -5.70 -21.79
N GLU A 43 9.49 -6.25 -22.99
CA GLU A 43 9.70 -5.53 -24.24
C GLU A 43 8.69 -4.40 -24.47
N ASP A 44 7.54 -4.46 -23.80
CA ASP A 44 6.48 -3.45 -23.89
C ASP A 44 6.68 -2.27 -22.95
N VAL A 45 7.61 -2.36 -22.01
CA VAL A 45 7.84 -1.33 -20.98
C VAL A 45 8.10 0.05 -21.62
N ASP A 46 8.84 0.07 -22.72
CA ASP A 46 9.18 1.31 -23.42
C ASP A 46 8.06 1.88 -24.29
N LYS A 47 6.98 1.12 -24.54
CA LYS A 47 5.84 1.54 -25.37
C LYS A 47 4.93 2.56 -24.68
N PHE A 48 4.99 2.66 -23.35
CA PHE A 48 4.19 3.59 -22.57
C PHE A 48 4.85 4.97 -22.45
N ASP A 49 4.03 6.01 -22.29
CA ASP A 49 4.46 7.38 -22.03
C ASP A 49 4.70 7.67 -20.53
N PHE A 50 4.68 6.62 -19.71
CA PHE A 50 5.03 6.60 -18.30
C PHE A 50 5.91 5.38 -18.02
N ASP A 51 6.57 5.33 -16.87
CA ASP A 51 7.31 4.15 -16.42
C ASP A 51 6.35 3.14 -15.78
N PRO A 52 6.18 1.91 -16.32
CA PRO A 52 5.34 0.88 -15.72
C PRO A 52 5.72 0.46 -14.29
N LEU A 53 6.94 0.76 -13.84
CA LEU A 53 7.42 0.48 -12.48
C LEU A 53 7.24 1.66 -11.52
N ASP A 54 6.66 2.77 -11.99
CA ASP A 54 6.29 3.89 -11.13
C ASP A 54 4.98 3.59 -10.40
N VAL A 55 5.05 3.49 -9.07
CA VAL A 55 3.90 3.24 -8.17
C VAL A 55 2.79 4.29 -8.25
N THR A 56 3.05 5.46 -8.85
CA THR A 56 2.04 6.49 -9.05
C THR A 56 1.21 6.28 -10.31
N LYS A 57 1.48 5.20 -11.08
CA LYS A 57 0.84 4.91 -12.35
C LYS A 57 -0.01 3.64 -12.29
N ILE A 58 -1.16 3.69 -12.94
CA ILE A 58 -1.99 2.53 -13.24
C ILE A 58 -1.69 2.02 -14.65
N TRP A 59 -1.79 0.70 -14.83
CA TRP A 59 -1.72 0.08 -16.16
C TRP A 59 -3.10 0.10 -16.81
N PRO A 60 -3.25 0.68 -18.01
CA PRO A 60 -4.56 0.79 -18.67
C PRO A 60 -5.20 -0.59 -18.92
N GLU A 61 -6.40 -0.81 -18.37
CA GLU A 61 -7.12 -2.09 -18.46
C GLU A 61 -7.59 -2.43 -19.89
N ASP A 62 -7.72 -1.42 -20.76
CA ASP A 62 -8.03 -1.57 -22.18
C ASP A 62 -6.86 -2.12 -23.00
N ILE A 63 -5.63 -1.91 -22.53
CA ILE A 63 -4.41 -2.42 -23.17
C ILE A 63 -3.95 -3.72 -22.49
N LEU A 64 -3.97 -3.74 -21.16
CA LEU A 64 -3.57 -4.88 -20.32
C LEU A 64 -4.78 -5.34 -19.50
N PRO A 65 -5.59 -6.26 -20.02
CA PRO A 65 -6.83 -6.66 -19.37
C PRO A 65 -6.58 -7.38 -18.04
N LEU A 66 -7.51 -7.20 -17.11
CA LEU A 66 -7.53 -7.92 -15.84
C LEU A 66 -7.80 -9.42 -16.07
N MET A 67 -6.88 -10.26 -15.64
CA MET A 67 -7.00 -11.72 -15.72
C MET A 67 -7.39 -12.30 -14.35
N PRO A 68 -8.50 -13.03 -14.23
CA PRO A 68 -8.91 -13.62 -12.96
C PRO A 68 -7.96 -14.76 -12.56
N VAL A 69 -7.59 -14.81 -11.28
CA VAL A 69 -6.73 -15.86 -10.71
C VAL A 69 -7.47 -16.70 -9.69
N GLY A 70 -8.23 -16.06 -8.80
CA GLY A 70 -8.88 -16.77 -7.69
C GLY A 70 -9.74 -15.87 -6.82
N ARG A 71 -10.06 -16.37 -5.62
CA ARG A 71 -10.92 -15.69 -4.65
C ARG A 71 -10.37 -15.86 -3.24
N LEU A 72 -10.33 -14.77 -2.49
CA LEU A 72 -10.04 -14.73 -1.05
C LEU A 72 -11.35 -14.60 -0.28
N VAL A 73 -11.53 -15.41 0.76
CA VAL A 73 -12.72 -15.39 1.64
C VAL A 73 -12.23 -15.32 3.07
N LEU A 74 -12.73 -14.34 3.83
CA LEU A 74 -12.45 -14.26 5.27
C LEU A 74 -13.60 -14.92 6.02
N ASN A 75 -13.36 -16.12 6.55
CA ASN A 75 -14.41 -16.98 7.11
C ASN A 75 -14.28 -17.26 8.61
N SER A 76 -13.24 -16.74 9.27
CA SER A 76 -13.02 -16.93 10.70
C SER A 76 -12.50 -15.65 11.32
N ASN A 77 -12.98 -15.37 12.53
CA ASN A 77 -12.42 -14.35 13.40
C ASN A 77 -11.20 -14.93 14.15
N ILE A 78 -10.36 -14.03 14.64
CA ILE A 78 -9.26 -14.35 15.55
C ILE A 78 -9.78 -14.59 16.96
N ASP A 79 -9.09 -15.47 17.71
CA ASP A 79 -9.42 -15.76 19.11
C ASP A 79 -8.78 -14.73 20.04
N ASN A 80 -7.57 -14.28 19.71
CA ASN A 80 -6.84 -13.29 20.50
C ASN A 80 -6.29 -12.16 19.62
N PHE A 81 -6.86 -10.97 19.79
CA PHE A 81 -6.49 -9.77 19.03
C PHE A 81 -4.99 -9.45 19.12
N PHE A 82 -4.39 -9.53 20.30
CA PHE A 82 -2.99 -9.15 20.46
C PHE A 82 -2.04 -10.20 19.88
N ALA A 83 -2.34 -11.49 20.08
CA ALA A 83 -1.50 -12.58 19.60
C ALA A 83 -1.55 -12.76 18.08
N GLU A 84 -2.71 -12.49 17.47
CA GLU A 84 -2.94 -12.80 16.06
C GLU A 84 -3.01 -11.56 15.16
N ASN A 85 -3.55 -10.43 15.62
CA ASN A 85 -3.64 -9.21 14.80
C ASN A 85 -2.51 -8.23 15.11
N GLU A 86 -2.29 -7.92 16.38
CA GLU A 86 -1.29 -6.91 16.75
C GLU A 86 0.15 -7.39 16.50
N GLN A 87 0.41 -8.69 16.65
CA GLN A 87 1.72 -9.31 16.37
C GLN A 87 1.90 -9.80 14.93
N LEU A 88 0.90 -9.61 14.07
CA LEU A 88 0.97 -9.99 12.65
C LEU A 88 2.06 -9.19 11.92
N ALA A 89 2.81 -9.86 11.06
CA ALA A 89 3.94 -9.28 10.34
C ALA A 89 3.90 -9.65 8.84
N PHE A 90 3.45 -8.70 8.01
CA PHE A 90 3.52 -8.82 6.55
C PHE A 90 4.80 -8.19 6.01
N ASN A 91 5.49 -8.83 5.08
CA ASN A 91 6.64 -8.25 4.40
C ASN A 91 6.59 -8.58 2.90
N PRO A 92 6.65 -7.58 1.99
CA PRO A 92 6.78 -7.84 0.55
C PRO A 92 7.98 -8.72 0.17
N GLY A 93 9.01 -8.77 1.02
CA GLY A 93 10.17 -9.64 0.89
C GLY A 93 9.93 -11.13 1.16
N HIS A 94 8.74 -11.50 1.63
CA HIS A 94 8.36 -12.90 1.82
C HIS A 94 7.70 -13.41 0.53
N ILE A 95 8.52 -13.88 -0.40
CA ILE A 95 8.10 -14.42 -1.70
C ILE A 95 8.23 -15.94 -1.74
N VAL A 96 7.52 -16.56 -2.68
CA VAL A 96 7.62 -17.99 -3.01
C VAL A 96 8.21 -18.15 -4.41
N PRO A 97 8.85 -19.29 -4.75
CA PRO A 97 9.33 -19.55 -6.10
C PRO A 97 8.24 -19.31 -7.15
N GLY A 98 8.62 -18.68 -8.28
CA GLY A 98 7.70 -18.22 -9.31
C GLY A 98 7.24 -16.77 -9.15
N ILE A 99 7.49 -16.13 -8.01
CA ILE A 99 7.17 -14.73 -7.70
C ILE A 99 8.47 -13.99 -7.39
N TYR A 100 8.80 -12.95 -8.17
CA TYR A 100 10.06 -12.20 -8.06
C TYR A 100 9.85 -10.70 -8.00
N TYR A 101 10.85 -9.96 -7.53
CA TYR A 101 10.79 -8.50 -7.40
C TYR A 101 10.96 -7.78 -8.72
N SER A 102 10.26 -6.65 -8.88
CA SER A 102 10.53 -5.69 -9.93
C SER A 102 11.59 -4.66 -9.51
N GLU A 103 12.02 -3.81 -10.44
CA GLU A 103 13.00 -2.74 -10.19
C GLU A 103 12.35 -1.45 -9.64
N ASP A 104 11.09 -1.51 -9.20
CA ASP A 104 10.42 -0.39 -8.54
C ASP A 104 11.19 0.03 -7.28
N LYS A 105 11.64 1.30 -7.28
CA LYS A 105 12.45 1.89 -6.21
C LYS A 105 11.73 1.88 -4.85
N LEU A 106 10.41 2.04 -4.83
CA LEU A 106 9.64 2.01 -3.59
C LEU A 106 9.47 0.57 -3.07
N LEU A 107 9.16 -0.38 -3.95
CA LEU A 107 9.11 -1.81 -3.58
C LEU A 107 10.44 -2.28 -2.97
N GLN A 108 11.57 -1.95 -3.62
CA GLN A 108 12.91 -2.31 -3.13
C GLN A 108 13.18 -1.79 -1.71
N THR A 109 12.72 -0.57 -1.40
CA THR A 109 12.84 0.00 -0.06
C THR A 109 11.96 -0.74 0.95
N ARG A 110 10.73 -1.10 0.57
CA ARG A 110 9.77 -1.79 1.45
C ARG A 110 10.25 -3.18 1.84
N ILE A 111 10.87 -3.93 0.94
CA ILE A 111 11.41 -5.28 1.23
C ILE A 111 12.34 -5.25 2.47
N PHE A 112 13.20 -4.24 2.55
CA PHE A 112 14.07 -4.03 3.69
C PHE A 112 13.32 -3.48 4.91
N ALA A 113 12.56 -2.38 4.73
CA ALA A 113 11.99 -1.60 5.83
C ALA A 113 11.03 -2.42 6.72
N TYR A 114 10.24 -3.32 6.13
CA TYR A 114 9.30 -4.14 6.89
C TYR A 114 10.02 -5.13 7.81
N ALA A 115 11.06 -5.82 7.32
CA ALA A 115 11.83 -6.74 8.14
C ALA A 115 12.53 -6.00 9.29
N ASP A 116 13.08 -4.82 9.02
CA ASP A 116 13.77 -4.01 10.03
C ASP A 116 12.83 -3.56 11.15
N THR A 117 11.69 -2.96 10.79
CA THR A 117 10.71 -2.50 11.80
C THR A 117 10.09 -3.64 12.58
N GLN A 118 9.88 -4.82 11.97
CA GLN A 118 9.32 -5.99 12.66
C GLN A 118 10.25 -6.54 13.74
N ARG A 119 11.56 -6.60 13.46
CA ARG A 119 12.56 -7.00 14.46
C ARG A 119 12.56 -6.06 15.67
N HIS A 120 12.37 -4.76 15.43
CA HIS A 120 12.27 -3.78 16.51
C HIS A 120 10.93 -3.85 17.26
N ARG A 121 9.81 -3.95 16.53
CA ARG A 121 8.45 -3.86 17.08
C ARG A 121 8.02 -5.11 17.85
N ILE A 122 8.30 -6.30 17.30
CA ILE A 122 7.84 -7.59 17.85
C ILE A 122 9.00 -8.33 18.52
N GLY A 123 10.19 -8.27 17.91
CA GLY A 123 11.40 -8.93 18.40
C GLY A 123 12.12 -9.72 17.30
N LEU A 124 13.35 -10.14 17.58
CA LEU A 124 14.19 -10.84 16.58
C LEU A 124 13.55 -12.15 16.09
N ASN A 125 12.84 -12.85 16.98
CA ASN A 125 12.23 -14.16 16.72
C ASN A 125 10.74 -14.07 16.34
N TYR A 126 10.26 -12.95 15.81
CA TYR A 126 8.83 -12.74 15.47
C TYR A 126 8.24 -13.77 14.49
N MET A 127 9.08 -14.40 13.66
CA MET A 127 8.68 -15.47 12.75
C MET A 127 8.38 -16.81 13.46
N GLN A 128 8.71 -16.94 14.75
CA GLN A 128 8.35 -18.12 15.55
C GLN A 128 6.91 -18.03 16.07
N LEU A 129 6.31 -16.83 16.11
CA LEU A 129 4.92 -16.66 16.55
C LEU A 129 3.97 -17.39 15.61
N LEU A 130 2.97 -18.08 16.17
CA LEU A 130 2.05 -18.96 15.41
C LEU A 130 1.41 -18.27 14.20
N VAL A 131 1.09 -16.98 14.30
CA VAL A 131 0.46 -16.23 13.20
C VAL A 131 1.42 -15.89 12.06
N ASN A 132 2.73 -15.80 12.34
CA ASN A 132 3.78 -15.47 11.37
C ASN A 132 4.55 -16.71 10.89
N ALA A 133 4.47 -17.82 11.64
CA ALA A 133 5.21 -19.04 11.35
C ALA A 133 4.75 -19.65 10.01
N PRO A 134 5.70 -20.06 9.15
CA PRO A 134 5.35 -20.76 7.92
C PRO A 134 4.69 -22.10 8.25
N LYS A 135 3.67 -22.47 7.47
CA LYS A 135 2.98 -23.78 7.58
C LYS A 135 3.70 -24.91 6.84
N CYS A 136 4.87 -24.64 6.27
CA CYS A 136 5.72 -25.61 5.59
C CYS A 136 6.93 -25.96 6.45
N ALA A 137 7.57 -27.09 6.15
CA ALA A 137 8.84 -27.44 6.78
C ALA A 137 9.87 -26.35 6.49
N HIS A 138 10.50 -25.83 7.54
CA HIS A 138 11.60 -24.89 7.43
C HIS A 138 12.76 -25.40 8.29
N GLN A 139 13.97 -25.35 7.74
CA GLN A 139 15.21 -25.62 8.46
C GLN A 139 16.19 -24.50 8.13
N ASN A 140 16.76 -23.89 9.17
CA ASN A 140 17.79 -22.87 9.02
C ASN A 140 18.77 -22.94 10.19
N ASN A 141 19.86 -22.21 10.05
CA ASN A 141 20.94 -22.12 11.03
C ASN A 141 20.82 -20.89 11.94
N HIS A 142 19.65 -20.23 11.99
CA HIS A 142 19.46 -19.11 12.92
C HIS A 142 19.35 -19.64 14.35
N ARG A 143 20.20 -19.11 15.24
CA ARG A 143 20.24 -19.42 16.67
C ARG A 143 20.00 -18.19 17.53
N ASP A 144 19.64 -18.44 18.79
CA ASP A 144 19.50 -17.44 19.85
C ASP A 144 18.48 -16.33 19.56
N GLY A 145 18.74 -15.12 20.06
CA GLY A 145 17.82 -13.99 20.04
C GLY A 145 16.86 -13.99 21.23
N ALA A 146 16.38 -12.78 21.59
CA ALA A 146 15.44 -12.62 22.68
C ALA A 146 14.17 -13.46 22.44
N MET A 147 13.66 -14.08 23.52
CA MET A 147 12.45 -14.90 23.50
C MET A 147 12.50 -16.02 22.46
N ASN A 148 13.67 -16.62 22.20
CA ASN A 148 13.74 -17.84 21.41
C ASN A 148 13.15 -19.00 22.24
N PHE A 149 12.06 -19.59 21.75
CA PHE A 149 11.40 -20.73 22.40
C PHE A 149 11.46 -22.02 21.56
N MET A 150 12.25 -22.02 20.49
CA MET A 150 12.49 -23.23 19.70
C MET A 150 13.44 -24.16 20.46
N HIS A 151 13.01 -25.41 20.64
CA HIS A 151 13.90 -26.45 21.10
C HIS A 151 14.76 -26.95 19.94
N ARG A 152 16.08 -26.91 20.11
CA ARG A 152 17.08 -27.35 19.15
C ARG A 152 18.10 -28.22 19.88
N ASP A 153 18.31 -29.44 19.39
CA ASP A 153 19.26 -30.42 19.91
C ASP A 153 20.47 -30.61 18.98
N GLU A 154 20.54 -29.84 17.88
CA GLU A 154 21.62 -29.97 16.91
C GLU A 154 22.93 -29.35 17.42
N GLU A 155 24.06 -30.04 17.21
CA GLU A 155 25.40 -29.53 17.53
C GLU A 155 25.98 -28.61 16.42
N VAL A 156 25.47 -28.73 15.19
CA VAL A 156 25.96 -27.98 14.02
C VAL A 156 25.04 -26.79 13.73
N ASP A 157 25.62 -25.62 13.54
CA ASP A 157 24.91 -24.35 13.30
C ASP A 157 25.44 -23.57 12.09
N TYR A 158 26.20 -24.24 11.23
CA TYR A 158 26.84 -23.64 10.06
C TYR A 158 26.69 -24.53 8.83
N LEU A 159 26.74 -23.92 7.65
CA LEU A 159 26.68 -24.61 6.36
C LEU A 159 27.76 -24.03 5.43
N PRO A 160 28.53 -24.86 4.70
CA PRO A 160 28.50 -26.32 4.66
C PRO A 160 29.16 -26.98 5.88
N SER A 161 28.68 -28.17 6.27
CA SER A 161 29.27 -28.99 7.33
C SER A 161 29.48 -30.43 6.88
N ARG A 162 30.51 -31.09 7.44
CA ARG A 162 30.78 -32.52 7.24
C ARG A 162 29.97 -33.42 8.18
N PHE A 163 29.52 -32.86 9.30
CA PHE A 163 28.81 -33.59 10.36
C PHE A 163 27.29 -33.53 10.20
N ASP A 164 26.79 -32.55 9.43
CA ASP A 164 25.38 -32.40 9.12
C ASP A 164 25.10 -32.80 7.66
N PRO A 165 24.17 -33.74 7.40
CA PRO A 165 23.74 -34.06 6.05
C PRO A 165 22.91 -32.96 5.38
N CYS A 166 22.52 -31.89 6.07
CA CYS A 166 21.75 -30.78 5.51
C CYS A 166 22.42 -30.20 4.25
N ARG A 167 21.60 -29.94 3.22
CA ARG A 167 22.03 -29.40 1.93
C ARG A 167 21.14 -28.22 1.54
N PRO A 168 21.66 -27.25 0.76
CA PRO A 168 20.80 -26.26 0.13
C PRO A 168 19.68 -26.94 -0.65
N ALA A 169 18.47 -26.39 -0.57
CA ALA A 169 17.34 -26.84 -1.36
C ALA A 169 17.64 -26.72 -2.87
N GLU A 170 16.89 -27.48 -3.67
CA GLU A 170 16.95 -27.37 -5.13
C GLU A 170 16.70 -25.92 -5.57
N GLN A 171 17.55 -25.44 -6.46
CA GLN A 171 17.45 -24.07 -6.96
C GLN A 171 16.39 -24.01 -8.06
N TYR A 172 15.33 -23.24 -7.82
CA TYR A 172 14.43 -22.83 -8.88
C TYR A 172 15.12 -21.76 -9.73
N PRO A 173 14.99 -21.80 -11.07
CA PRO A 173 15.65 -20.86 -11.95
C PRO A 173 15.23 -19.42 -11.61
N ILE A 174 16.18 -18.64 -11.11
CA ILE A 174 15.97 -17.20 -10.87
C ILE A 174 16.25 -16.48 -12.18
N PRO A 175 15.31 -15.65 -12.68
CA PRO A 175 15.54 -14.94 -13.92
C PRO A 175 16.67 -13.92 -13.74
N SER A 176 17.70 -14.04 -14.59
CA SER A 176 18.79 -13.08 -14.64
C SER A 176 18.44 -11.92 -15.58
N CYS A 177 18.52 -10.69 -15.08
CA CYS A 177 18.42 -9.47 -15.86
C CYS A 177 19.83 -8.86 -16.05
N VAL A 178 20.19 -8.46 -17.27
CA VAL A 178 21.41 -7.69 -17.51
C VAL A 178 21.12 -6.23 -17.19
N LEU A 179 21.73 -5.72 -16.11
CA LEU A 179 21.61 -4.33 -15.72
C LEU A 179 22.65 -3.48 -16.46
N THR A 180 22.18 -2.49 -17.22
CA THR A 180 23.03 -1.50 -17.91
C THR A 180 22.83 -0.12 -17.32
N GLY A 181 23.89 0.63 -17.09
CA GLY A 181 23.80 2.02 -16.64
C GLY A 181 24.96 2.45 -15.77
N ARG A 182 24.85 3.67 -15.22
CA ARG A 182 25.79 4.21 -14.23
C ARG A 182 25.14 4.18 -12.85
N ARG A 183 25.92 3.88 -11.81
CA ARG A 183 25.47 4.00 -10.42
C ARG A 183 25.27 5.49 -10.08
N GLN A 184 24.02 5.91 -10.01
CA GLN A 184 23.66 7.31 -9.73
C GLN A 184 22.34 7.40 -8.95
N MET A 185 22.16 8.50 -8.23
CA MET A 185 20.87 8.88 -7.66
C MET A 185 20.16 9.77 -8.67
N CYS A 186 19.10 9.26 -9.29
CA CYS A 186 18.32 10.03 -10.26
C CYS A 186 16.83 9.71 -10.14
N VAL A 187 16.02 10.68 -10.58
CA VAL A 187 14.58 10.49 -10.81
C VAL A 187 14.39 9.62 -12.06
N ILE A 188 13.25 8.95 -12.16
CA ILE A 188 12.90 8.16 -13.35
C ILE A 188 12.72 9.09 -14.58
N PRO A 189 13.04 8.65 -15.81
CA PRO A 189 12.90 9.52 -16.99
C PRO A 189 11.45 9.86 -17.38
N LYS A 190 10.53 8.88 -17.28
CA LYS A 190 9.12 9.00 -17.73
C LYS A 190 8.17 9.29 -16.55
N GLU A 191 8.40 10.37 -15.81
CA GLU A 191 7.61 10.71 -14.61
C GLU A 191 6.12 10.93 -14.89
N ASN A 192 5.77 11.66 -15.94
CA ASN A 192 4.38 11.92 -16.37
C ASN A 192 3.38 12.19 -15.22
N ASN A 193 3.71 13.16 -14.35
CA ASN A 193 3.05 13.35 -13.05
C ASN A 193 1.56 13.76 -13.09
N PHE A 194 1.04 14.24 -14.22
CA PHE A 194 -0.27 14.90 -14.25
C PHE A 194 -1.31 14.23 -15.15
N LYS A 195 -0.89 13.41 -16.13
CA LYS A 195 -1.80 12.87 -17.15
C LYS A 195 -2.87 11.97 -16.54
N GLN A 196 -2.45 10.93 -15.82
CA GLN A 196 -3.38 9.96 -15.21
C GLN A 196 -4.26 10.58 -14.13
N ALA A 197 -3.73 11.52 -13.33
CA ALA A 197 -4.54 12.27 -12.37
C ALA A 197 -5.66 13.06 -13.07
N GLY A 198 -5.33 13.71 -14.20
CA GLY A 198 -6.29 14.40 -15.05
C GLY A 198 -7.34 13.49 -15.67
N GLU A 199 -6.91 12.33 -16.18
CA GLU A 199 -7.81 11.31 -16.75
C GLU A 199 -8.76 10.76 -15.69
N ARG A 200 -8.23 10.45 -14.49
CA ARG A 200 -9.02 10.00 -13.35
C ARG A 200 -10.05 11.05 -12.93
N TYR A 201 -9.65 12.32 -12.81
CA TYR A 201 -10.59 13.40 -12.49
C TYR A 201 -11.72 13.53 -13.53
N ARG A 202 -11.38 13.41 -14.83
CA ARG A 202 -12.39 13.47 -15.91
C ARG A 202 -13.32 12.26 -15.94
N SER A 203 -12.89 11.11 -15.40
CA SER A 203 -13.70 9.89 -15.34
C SER A 203 -14.78 9.91 -14.24
N TRP A 204 -14.72 10.86 -13.30
CA TRP A 204 -15.68 10.94 -12.20
C TRP A 204 -17.08 11.35 -12.65
N ALA A 205 -18.09 10.88 -11.92
CA ALA A 205 -19.45 11.35 -12.08
C ALA A 205 -19.56 12.87 -11.72
N PRO A 206 -20.51 13.62 -12.32
CA PRO A 206 -20.58 15.07 -12.17
C PRO A 206 -20.76 15.57 -10.72
N ASP A 207 -21.47 14.80 -9.90
CA ASP A 207 -21.66 15.01 -8.47
C ASP A 207 -20.33 15.00 -7.70
N ARG A 208 -19.43 14.07 -8.04
CA ARG A 208 -18.10 13.97 -7.44
C ARG A 208 -17.14 15.06 -7.91
N MET A 209 -17.31 15.58 -9.13
CA MET A 209 -16.50 16.72 -9.61
C MET A 209 -16.75 18.00 -8.80
N ASN A 210 -17.95 18.15 -8.24
CA ASN A 210 -18.35 19.30 -7.42
C ASN A 210 -17.86 19.22 -5.96
N LEU A 211 -17.23 18.11 -5.54
CA LEU A 211 -16.51 17.99 -4.25
C LEU A 211 -15.08 18.56 -4.30
N GLY A 212 -14.56 18.93 -5.48
CA GLY A 212 -13.27 19.60 -5.62
C GLY A 212 -13.04 20.81 -4.68
N PRO A 213 -14.06 21.67 -4.42
CA PRO A 213 -13.96 22.75 -3.45
C PRO A 213 -13.85 22.28 -1.99
N SER A 214 -14.38 21.10 -1.61
CA SER A 214 -14.31 20.61 -0.22
C SER A 214 -12.92 20.07 0.15
N MET A 215 -12.20 19.50 -0.82
CA MET A 215 -10.78 19.14 -0.64
C MET A 215 -9.90 20.36 -0.39
N ILE A 216 -10.21 21.50 -1.01
CA ILE A 216 -9.50 22.78 -0.79
C ILE A 216 -9.92 23.42 0.54
N SER A 217 -11.15 23.14 1.02
CA SER A 217 -11.71 23.78 2.20
C SER A 217 -11.34 23.13 3.54
N SER A 218 -10.51 22.09 3.59
CA SER A 218 -10.01 21.51 4.86
C SER A 218 -9.32 22.58 5.72
N PRO A 219 -9.97 23.16 6.75
CA PRO A 219 -9.49 24.38 7.40
C PRO A 219 -8.25 24.13 8.26
N ASN A 220 -8.05 22.87 8.69
CA ASN A 220 -6.99 22.48 9.61
C ASN A 220 -5.61 22.31 8.95
N VAL A 221 -5.55 22.09 7.64
CA VAL A 221 -4.28 22.09 6.90
C VAL A 221 -3.70 23.52 6.82
N LEU A 222 -4.58 24.53 6.74
CA LEU A 222 -4.21 25.94 6.70
C LEU A 222 -3.80 26.52 8.07
N LEU A 223 -4.34 25.98 9.18
CA LEU A 223 -4.11 26.53 10.52
C LEU A 223 -2.71 26.25 11.08
N LYS A 224 -2.08 25.12 10.73
CA LYS A 224 -0.66 24.86 11.11
C LYS A 224 0.35 25.62 10.25
N ARG A 225 -0.04 26.13 9.08
CA ARG A 225 0.86 26.86 8.17
C ARG A 225 0.96 28.36 8.42
N LYS A 226 0.15 28.96 9.30
CA LYS A 226 0.28 30.40 9.61
C LYS A 226 1.62 30.81 10.25
N LYS A 227 2.45 29.87 10.72
CA LYS A 227 3.84 30.14 11.11
C LYS A 227 4.86 29.93 10.00
N ILE A 228 4.49 29.29 8.89
CA ILE A 228 5.33 29.05 7.71
C ILE A 228 4.89 30.06 6.63
N LYS A 229 5.48 31.24 6.75
CA LYS A 229 5.68 32.28 5.73
C LYS A 229 4.47 32.90 5.01
N LYS A 230 4.37 34.23 5.21
CA LYS A 230 4.16 35.20 4.13
C LYS A 230 5.01 34.82 2.91
N GLU A 231 4.45 34.18 1.90
CA GLU A 231 4.97 34.18 0.54
C GLU A 231 3.84 33.68 -0.37
N LYS A 232 3.49 34.48 -1.39
CA LYS A 232 2.36 34.29 -2.32
C LYS A 232 2.46 33.01 -3.19
N GLY A 233 3.31 32.03 -2.84
CA GLY A 233 3.70 30.89 -3.67
C GLY A 233 2.94 29.58 -3.44
N GLU A 234 2.50 29.26 -2.21
CA GLU A 234 1.97 27.91 -1.92
C GLU A 234 0.58 27.63 -2.53
N VAL A 235 -0.34 28.60 -2.46
CA VAL A 235 -1.68 28.44 -3.06
C VAL A 235 -1.58 28.40 -4.59
N ALA A 236 -0.64 29.15 -5.16
CA ALA A 236 -0.38 29.13 -6.60
C ALA A 236 0.18 27.77 -7.06
N MET A 237 1.00 27.10 -6.24
CA MET A 237 1.64 25.83 -6.61
C MET A 237 0.64 24.66 -6.67
N LEU A 238 -0.25 24.51 -5.69
CA LEU A 238 -1.31 23.48 -5.71
C LEU A 238 -2.29 23.70 -6.87
N VAL A 239 -2.80 24.91 -7.03
CA VAL A 239 -3.68 25.26 -8.16
C VAL A 239 -2.96 25.08 -9.51
N SER A 240 -1.63 25.32 -9.56
CA SER A 240 -0.83 25.06 -10.77
C SER A 240 -0.69 23.57 -11.10
N HIS A 241 -0.62 22.69 -10.11
CA HIS A 241 -0.57 21.24 -10.32
C HIS A 241 -1.94 20.70 -10.77
N ASP A 242 -3.03 21.17 -10.14
CA ASP A 242 -4.40 20.77 -10.49
C ASP A 242 -4.81 21.30 -11.88
N SER A 243 -4.39 22.52 -12.23
CA SER A 243 -4.62 23.08 -13.58
C SER A 243 -3.80 22.38 -14.66
N LYS A 244 -2.56 21.97 -14.36
CA LYS A 244 -1.75 21.13 -15.28
C LYS A 244 -2.38 19.76 -15.52
N ALA A 245 -3.07 19.18 -14.54
CA ALA A 245 -3.80 17.93 -14.69
C ALA A 245 -5.10 18.08 -15.54
N SER A 246 -5.72 19.26 -15.58
CA SER A 246 -7.05 19.47 -16.17
C SER A 246 -7.09 20.22 -17.52
N SER A 247 -5.94 20.57 -18.10
CA SER A 247 -5.75 21.56 -19.18
C SER A 247 -6.47 21.35 -20.54
N SER A 248 -7.32 20.34 -20.71
CA SER A 248 -8.14 20.18 -21.94
C SER A 248 -9.45 20.98 -21.93
N LYS A 249 -9.85 21.54 -20.78
CA LYS A 249 -10.93 22.55 -20.70
C LYS A 249 -10.27 23.84 -20.21
N GLY A 250 -10.40 24.93 -20.98
CA GLY A 250 -9.78 26.22 -20.70
C GLY A 250 -10.03 26.76 -19.27
N PRO A 251 -9.32 27.82 -18.85
CA PRO A 251 -9.31 28.26 -17.46
C PRO A 251 -10.73 28.60 -16.98
N ARG A 252 -11.29 27.74 -16.11
CA ARG A 252 -12.46 28.11 -15.31
C ARG A 252 -11.98 29.02 -14.17
N LYS A 253 -12.52 30.23 -14.10
CA LYS A 253 -12.31 31.14 -12.97
C LYS A 253 -12.76 30.42 -11.69
N PHE A 254 -11.81 30.06 -10.82
CA PHE A 254 -12.11 29.70 -9.45
C PHE A 254 -12.39 30.99 -8.67
N GLU A 255 -13.67 31.35 -8.50
CA GLU A 255 -14.07 32.37 -7.54
C GLU A 255 -14.11 31.75 -6.14
N ILE A 256 -13.12 32.10 -5.31
CA ILE A 256 -13.16 31.82 -3.88
C ILE A 256 -14.13 32.83 -3.26
N SER A 257 -15.33 32.40 -2.87
CA SER A 257 -16.27 33.27 -2.15
C SER A 257 -15.74 33.58 -0.75
N ASN A 258 -15.31 34.82 -0.51
CA ASN A 258 -14.88 35.32 0.79
C ASN A 258 -16.07 35.64 1.73
N ASN A 259 -17.04 34.73 1.89
CA ASN A 259 -18.28 35.00 2.64
C ASN A 259 -18.33 34.45 4.08
N HIS A 260 -17.20 34.16 4.71
CA HIS A 260 -17.17 33.87 6.15
C HIS A 260 -16.39 34.90 6.96
N THR A 261 -17.12 35.87 7.51
CA THR A 261 -16.67 36.74 8.60
C THR A 261 -16.55 35.91 9.89
N PHE A 262 -15.32 35.55 10.24
CA PHE A 262 -15.00 34.87 11.50
C PHE A 262 -15.20 35.79 12.71
N LYS A 263 -16.15 35.47 13.61
CA LYS A 263 -16.17 35.98 14.99
C LYS A 263 -15.11 35.24 15.81
N LYS A 264 -14.08 35.96 16.27
CA LYS A 264 -13.09 35.43 17.22
C LYS A 264 -13.72 35.29 18.61
N GLY A 265 -14.07 34.08 19.00
CA GLY A 265 -14.20 33.71 20.42
C GLY A 265 -12.83 33.30 20.97
N GLN A 266 -12.35 33.98 22.00
CA GLN A 266 -11.18 33.56 22.76
C GLN A 266 -11.53 32.29 23.57
N ALA A 267 -10.85 31.18 23.30
CA ALA A 267 -10.83 30.02 24.20
C ALA A 267 -9.38 29.67 24.52
N ASN A 268 -9.08 29.63 25.82
CA ASN A 268 -7.76 29.41 26.39
C ASN A 268 -7.23 28.00 26.07
N LYS A 269 -6.01 27.95 25.54
CA LYS A 269 -5.24 26.72 25.36
C LYS A 269 -4.70 26.24 26.71
N LYS A 270 -4.99 24.99 27.10
CA LYS A 270 -4.12 24.18 27.96
C LYS A 270 -4.36 22.68 27.75
N HIS A 271 -3.25 21.95 27.80
CA HIS A 271 -3.06 20.49 27.80
C HIS A 271 -2.81 19.82 26.44
N ASP A 272 -1.53 19.68 26.13
CA ASP A 272 -0.99 18.69 25.19
C ASP A 272 -1.02 17.31 25.85
N VAL A 273 -1.74 16.36 25.24
CA VAL A 273 -1.64 14.93 25.51
C VAL A 273 -1.06 14.29 24.25
N PRO A 274 0.01 13.48 24.33
CA PRO A 274 0.59 12.86 23.14
C PRO A 274 -0.35 11.75 22.63
N ILE A 275 -1.02 12.00 21.51
CA ILE A 275 -1.70 10.97 20.72
C ILE A 275 -0.64 10.26 19.89
N ASN A 276 -0.26 9.05 20.31
CA ASN A 276 0.38 8.08 19.45
C ASN A 276 -0.69 7.51 18.52
N SER A 277 -0.74 7.98 17.28
CA SER A 277 -1.59 7.39 16.26
C SER A 277 -0.77 7.04 15.03
N TRP A 278 -0.38 5.77 14.95
CA TRP A 278 0.11 5.15 13.74
C TRP A 278 -1.12 4.79 12.90
N TRP A 279 -1.48 5.65 11.96
CA TRP A 279 -2.55 5.36 11.01
C TRP A 279 -1.97 4.57 9.85
N PHE A 280 -2.44 3.33 9.68
CA PHE A 280 -2.34 2.61 8.42
C PHE A 280 -3.24 3.33 7.41
N ASP A 281 -2.63 3.86 6.35
CA ASP A 281 -3.34 4.46 5.23
C ASP A 281 -4.04 3.33 4.45
N SER A 282 -5.37 3.28 4.50
CA SER A 282 -6.20 2.20 3.92
C SER A 282 -6.58 2.43 2.45
N GLU A 283 -5.96 3.39 1.76
CA GLU A 283 -6.22 3.67 0.34
C GLU A 283 -4.98 3.52 -0.56
N ALA A 284 -3.96 2.79 -0.11
CA ALA A 284 -2.97 2.26 -1.02
C ALA A 284 -3.57 1.05 -1.73
N THR A 285 -4.04 1.23 -2.97
CA THR A 285 -4.06 0.11 -3.91
C THR A 285 -2.61 -0.34 -3.99
N ALA A 286 -2.25 -1.39 -3.22
CA ALA A 286 -0.92 -1.93 -3.23
C ALA A 286 -0.75 -2.64 -4.57
N HIS A 287 -0.40 -1.88 -5.61
CA HIS A 287 0.20 -2.43 -6.80
C HIS A 287 1.53 -3.03 -6.37
N VAL A 288 1.50 -4.30 -5.96
CA VAL A 288 2.73 -5.06 -5.79
C VAL A 288 3.06 -5.58 -7.18
N ALA A 289 4.03 -4.94 -7.82
CA ALA A 289 4.66 -5.43 -9.03
C ALA A 289 5.50 -6.67 -8.66
N ILE A 290 4.84 -7.83 -8.64
CA ILE A 290 5.46 -9.13 -8.42
C ILE A 290 5.58 -9.81 -9.78
N SER A 291 6.79 -10.01 -10.29
CA SER A 291 7.07 -10.70 -11.54
C SER A 291 6.82 -12.21 -11.45
N TRP A 292 5.92 -12.75 -12.28
CA TRP A 292 5.78 -14.18 -12.53
C TRP A 292 6.54 -14.55 -13.81
N GLN A 293 7.44 -15.53 -13.74
CA GLN A 293 8.14 -16.03 -14.93
C GLN A 293 8.22 -17.55 -14.94
N GLU A 294 7.27 -18.17 -15.63
CA GLU A 294 7.57 -19.29 -16.53
C GLU A 294 6.78 -19.09 -17.83
N PHE A 295 7.43 -19.41 -18.96
CA PHE A 295 7.17 -18.96 -20.34
C PHE A 295 7.61 -17.52 -20.70
N LYS A 296 8.94 -17.32 -20.74
CA LYS A 296 9.67 -16.37 -21.60
C LYS A 296 9.49 -14.86 -21.34
N ASN A 297 10.05 -14.30 -20.28
CA ASN A 297 10.17 -12.85 -20.08
C ASN A 297 8.81 -12.15 -19.91
N LYS A 298 8.18 -12.20 -18.73
CA LYS A 298 7.00 -11.37 -18.38
C LYS A 298 7.20 -10.67 -17.04
N ARG A 299 6.76 -9.42 -16.89
CA ARG A 299 6.67 -8.66 -15.62
C ARG A 299 5.18 -8.60 -15.23
N LEU A 300 4.89 -8.79 -13.96
CA LEU A 300 3.51 -8.94 -13.47
C LEU A 300 3.22 -7.93 -12.36
N CYS A 301 2.00 -7.40 -12.34
CA CYS A 301 1.46 -6.58 -11.27
C CYS A 301 0.16 -7.21 -10.73
N LEU A 302 0.05 -7.28 -9.40
CA LEU A 302 -1.15 -7.73 -8.70
C LEU A 302 -2.08 -6.54 -8.47
N ALA A 303 -3.38 -6.73 -8.77
CA ALA A 303 -4.42 -5.77 -8.45
C ALA A 303 -5.58 -6.48 -7.74
N LEU A 304 -5.99 -5.98 -6.58
CA LEU A 304 -7.20 -6.40 -5.90
C LEU A 304 -8.33 -5.45 -6.32
N ASP A 305 -9.40 -5.98 -6.92
CA ASP A 305 -10.60 -5.20 -7.26
C ASP A 305 -11.60 -5.26 -6.09
N ASP A 306 -11.93 -4.09 -5.54
CA ASP A 306 -12.83 -3.91 -4.40
C ASP A 306 -14.27 -3.56 -4.84
N ARG A 307 -14.62 -3.80 -6.11
CA ARG A 307 -16.00 -3.61 -6.61
C ARG A 307 -16.93 -4.69 -6.06
N GLY A 308 -17.32 -4.52 -4.80
CA GLY A 308 -18.51 -5.11 -4.22
C GLY A 308 -19.74 -4.62 -4.98
N ASN A 309 -20.21 -5.42 -5.94
CA ASN A 309 -21.50 -5.21 -6.56
C ASN A 309 -22.57 -5.71 -5.58
N SER A 310 -23.25 -4.78 -4.92
CA SER A 310 -24.50 -5.06 -4.25
C SER A 310 -25.57 -5.38 -5.30
N SER A 311 -25.75 -6.66 -5.60
CA SER A 311 -26.96 -7.10 -6.31
C SER A 311 -27.47 -8.38 -5.67
N ARG A 312 -28.60 -8.22 -4.98
CA ARG A 312 -29.56 -9.27 -4.60
C ARG A 312 -29.68 -10.34 -5.69
N ALA A 313 -29.63 -11.60 -5.28
CA ALA A 313 -30.60 -12.64 -5.60
C ALA A 313 -30.59 -13.66 -4.45
#